data_AF-Q3M1Y7-F1
#
_entry.id   AF-Q3M1Y7-F1
#
_cell.length_a   1.000
_cell.length_b   1.000
_cell.length_c   1.000
_cell.angle_alpha   90.00
_cell.angle_beta   90.00
_cell.angle_gamma   90.00
#
_symmetry.space_group_name_H-M   'P 1'
#
loop_
_entity.id
_entity.type
_entity.pdbx_description
1 polymer ?
#
loop_
_entity_poly.entity_id
_entity_poly.type
_entity_poly.pdbx_seq_one_letter_code
_entity_poly.pdbx_strand_id
1 'polypeptide(L)'
;MVQEGQAVVYRQYLKGCTNTKDQFLQAEANAKQQKLGFWNQSQPMMPWDFRRGKKIQPTTTQQVQQCDRSYPDFCIPPNSPDLNCPDIPYRRFRVNQPDPHGFDRDRDGVGCER
;
A
#
# COMPACT_ATOMS: atom_id res chain seq x y z
N MET A 1 24.92 8.07 -10.41
CA MET A 1 23.52 7.88 -10.88
C MET A 1 22.99 6.46 -10.72
N VAL A 2 23.29 5.48 -11.59
CA VAL A 2 22.73 4.10 -11.47
C VAL A 2 23.30 3.35 -10.26
N GLN A 3 24.62 3.42 -10.06
CA GLN A 3 25.31 2.75 -8.93
C GLN A 3 24.84 3.26 -7.56
N GLU A 4 24.41 4.52 -7.49
CA GLU A 4 23.89 5.16 -6.28
C GLU A 4 22.38 4.94 -6.10
N GLY A 5 21.75 4.15 -6.99
CA GLY A 5 20.32 3.87 -6.95
C GLY A 5 19.42 5.06 -7.28
N GLN A 6 19.94 6.12 -7.88
CA GLN A 6 19.13 7.28 -8.30
C GLN A 6 18.45 7.06 -9.67
N ALA A 7 18.90 6.07 -10.44
CA ALA A 7 18.37 5.77 -11.76
C ALA A 7 18.24 4.26 -11.98
N VAL A 8 17.25 3.87 -12.80
CA VAL A 8 17.05 2.49 -13.23
C VAL A 8 17.56 2.27 -14.64
N VAL A 9 17.97 1.04 -14.95
CA VAL A 9 18.57 0.71 -16.24
C VAL A 9 17.50 0.32 -17.25
N TYR A 10 17.46 1.03 -18.38
CA TYR A 10 16.55 0.71 -19.46
C TYR A 10 17.16 -0.31 -20.42
N ARG A 11 16.86 -1.59 -20.19
CA ARG A 11 17.43 -2.73 -20.96
C ARG A 11 17.27 -2.60 -22.48
N GLN A 12 16.21 -1.95 -22.96
CA GLN A 12 16.01 -1.77 -24.41
C GLN A 12 17.05 -0.82 -25.04
N TYR A 13 17.52 0.20 -24.30
CA TYR A 13 18.53 1.14 -24.79
C TYR A 13 19.96 0.59 -24.66
N LEU A 14 20.17 -0.46 -23.86
CA LEU A 14 21.46 -1.14 -23.74
C LEU A 14 21.76 -2.12 -24.88
N LYS A 15 20.79 -2.42 -25.76
CA LYS A 15 21.00 -3.39 -26.85
C LYS A 15 22.09 -2.97 -27.84
N GLY A 16 22.32 -1.67 -28.02
CA GLY A 16 23.37 -1.13 -28.88
C GLY A 16 24.74 -0.95 -28.20
N CYS A 17 24.82 -1.14 -26.88
CA CYS A 17 26.02 -0.86 -26.10
C CYS A 17 26.57 -2.16 -25.51
N THR A 18 27.41 -2.91 -26.23
CA THR A 18 27.94 -4.20 -25.75
C THR A 18 28.93 -4.06 -24.59
N ASN A 19 29.77 -3.03 -24.59
CA ASN A 19 30.89 -2.92 -23.64
C ASN A 19 30.50 -2.30 -22.28
N THR A 20 29.50 -1.41 -22.27
CA THR A 20 29.06 -0.71 -21.04
C THR A 20 27.80 -1.32 -20.43
N LYS A 21 27.15 -2.25 -21.13
CA LYS A 21 25.95 -2.95 -20.65
C LYS A 21 26.19 -3.65 -19.32
N ASP A 22 27.27 -4.43 -19.19
CA ASP A 22 27.52 -5.19 -17.97
C ASP A 22 27.81 -4.27 -16.78
N GLN A 23 28.48 -3.14 -17.00
CA GLN A 23 28.73 -2.14 -15.97
C GLN A 23 27.43 -1.53 -15.43
N PHE A 24 26.48 -1.18 -16.31
CA PHE A 24 25.18 -0.67 -15.88
C PHE A 24 24.33 -1.74 -15.17
N LEU A 25 24.38 -2.99 -15.63
CA LEU A 25 23.67 -4.10 -15.00
C LEU A 25 24.22 -4.40 -13.60
N GLN A 26 25.54 -4.40 -13.42
CA GLN A 26 26.17 -4.55 -12.10
C GLN A 26 25.86 -3.37 -11.19
N ALA A 27 25.93 -2.13 -11.71
CA ALA A 27 25.59 -0.94 -10.94
C ALA A 27 24.14 -0.98 -10.43
N GLU A 28 23.20 -1.43 -11.27
CA GLU A 28 21.79 -1.59 -10.86
C GLU A 28 21.63 -2.71 -9.83
N ALA A 29 22.30 -3.85 -10.02
CA ALA A 29 22.25 -4.98 -9.10
C ALA A 29 22.75 -4.59 -7.69
N ASN A 30 23.87 -3.86 -7.63
CA ASN A 30 24.42 -3.35 -6.38
C ASN A 30 23.47 -2.38 -5.69
N ALA A 31 22.89 -1.43 -6.45
CA ALA A 31 21.95 -0.47 -5.91
C ALA A 31 20.66 -1.12 -5.39
N LYS A 32 20.16 -2.18 -6.06
CA LYS A 32 19.03 -3.00 -5.61
C LYS A 32 19.34 -3.75 -4.32
N GLN A 33 20.48 -4.43 -4.27
CA GLN A 33 20.88 -5.22 -3.11
C GLN A 33 21.07 -4.36 -1.87
N GLN A 34 21.65 -3.17 -2.05
CA GLN A 34 21.89 -2.21 -0.98
C GLN A 34 20.67 -1.32 -0.67
N LYS A 35 19.56 -1.49 -1.40
CA LYS A 35 18.35 -0.67 -1.28
C LYS A 35 18.66 0.83 -1.31
N LEU A 36 19.50 1.26 -2.25
CA LEU A 36 19.90 2.66 -2.38
C LEU A 36 18.86 3.47 -3.17
N GLY A 37 18.58 4.69 -2.71
CA GLY A 37 17.76 5.67 -3.42
C GLY A 37 16.38 5.12 -3.82
N PHE A 38 16.11 5.06 -5.13
CA PHE A 38 14.89 4.53 -5.73
C PHE A 38 14.57 3.09 -5.27
N TRP A 39 15.60 2.27 -4.97
CA TRP A 39 15.43 0.88 -4.54
C TRP A 39 15.10 0.71 -3.05
N ASN A 40 15.11 1.77 -2.25
CA ASN A 40 14.68 1.74 -0.84
C ASN A 40 13.15 1.75 -0.68
N GLN A 41 12.40 1.81 -1.78
CA GLN A 41 10.95 1.83 -1.76
C GLN A 41 10.40 0.41 -1.57
N SER A 42 9.28 0.27 -0.86
CA SER A 42 8.60 -1.02 -0.66
C SER A 42 8.03 -1.58 -1.96
N GLN A 43 7.57 -0.70 -2.85
CA GLN A 43 7.06 -1.04 -4.17
C GLN A 43 7.60 -0.05 -5.20
N PRO A 44 8.86 -0.22 -5.65
CA PRO A 44 9.45 0.68 -6.62
C PRO A 44 8.75 0.51 -7.97
N MET A 45 8.06 1.56 -8.42
CA MET A 45 7.52 1.60 -9.78
C MET A 45 8.55 2.11 -10.75
N MET A 46 8.85 1.28 -11.73
CA MET A 46 9.78 1.66 -12.78
C MET A 46 9.23 2.86 -13.58
N PRO A 47 10.08 3.81 -14.01
CA PRO A 47 9.65 4.98 -14.77
C PRO A 47 8.88 4.64 -16.05
N TRP A 48 9.12 3.47 -16.66
CA TRP A 48 8.38 3.03 -17.84
C TRP A 48 7.00 2.46 -17.53
N ASP A 49 6.81 1.87 -16.35
CA ASP A 49 5.48 1.45 -15.89
C ASP A 49 4.63 2.70 -15.60
N PHE A 50 5.21 3.71 -14.95
CA PHE A 50 4.57 5.02 -14.77
C PHE A 50 4.17 5.67 -16.09
N ARG A 51 5.10 5.71 -17.07
CA ARG A 51 4.82 6.27 -18.41
C ARG A 51 3.70 5.55 -19.16
N ARG A 52 3.47 4.26 -18.88
CA ARG A 52 2.36 3.48 -19.47
C ARG A 52 1.04 3.64 -18.71
N GLY A 53 0.98 4.57 -17.75
CA GLY A 53 -0.23 4.84 -16.98
C GLY A 53 -0.49 3.83 -15.87
N LYS A 54 0.46 2.94 -15.54
CA LYS A 54 0.32 2.18 -14.29
C LYS A 54 0.43 3.17 -13.14
N LYS A 55 -0.53 3.11 -12.24
CA LYS A 55 -0.44 3.75 -10.94
C LYS A 55 0.02 2.66 -9.97
N ILE A 56 1.11 2.89 -9.24
CA ILE A 56 1.23 2.19 -7.96
C ILE A 56 0.09 2.80 -7.18
N GLN A 57 -0.92 1.99 -6.88
CA GLN A 57 -1.64 2.28 -5.65
C GLN A 57 -0.54 2.39 -4.60
N PRO A 58 -0.49 3.48 -3.80
CA PRO A 58 0.31 3.43 -2.61
C PRO A 58 -0.21 2.19 -1.91
N THR A 59 0.55 1.09 -1.94
CA THR A 59 0.41 0.08 -0.93
C THR A 59 0.95 0.81 0.27
N THR A 60 0.02 1.55 0.89
CA THR A 60 0.02 1.94 2.28
C THR A 60 0.80 0.85 2.95
N THR A 61 2.01 1.24 3.35
CA THR A 61 2.81 0.61 4.38
C THR A 61 1.92 -0.36 5.10
N GLN A 62 2.12 -1.65 4.83
CA GLN A 62 1.30 -2.76 5.32
C GLN A 62 0.55 -2.27 6.54
N GLN A 63 -0.72 -1.92 6.32
CA GLN A 63 -1.60 -1.66 7.43
C GLN A 63 -1.43 -2.93 8.23
N VAL A 64 -0.79 -2.79 9.38
CA VAL A 64 -1.04 -3.69 10.47
C VAL A 64 -2.54 -3.83 10.41
N GLN A 65 -3.00 -5.06 10.26
CA GLN A 65 -4.39 -5.44 10.41
C GLN A 65 -4.82 -5.14 11.86
N GLN A 66 -4.67 -3.88 12.29
CA GLN A 66 -5.37 -3.29 13.39
C GLN A 66 -6.73 -3.00 12.78
N CYS A 67 -7.51 -4.07 12.67
CA CYS A 67 -8.95 -3.99 12.73
C CYS A 67 -9.29 -2.96 13.81
N ASP A 68 -10.21 -2.05 13.49
CA ASP A 68 -10.55 -1.00 14.42
C ASP A 68 -10.99 -1.65 15.77
N ARG A 69 -10.38 -1.19 16.87
CA ARG A 69 -10.69 -1.71 18.22
C ARG A 69 -12.13 -1.41 18.61
N SER A 70 -12.78 -0.47 17.93
CA SER A 70 -14.19 -0.15 18.09
C SER A 70 -15.12 -1.28 17.66
N TYR A 71 -14.67 -2.21 16.81
CA TYR A 71 -15.47 -3.36 16.34
C TYR A 71 -14.73 -4.67 16.59
N PRO A 72 -14.81 -5.24 17.81
CA PRO A 72 -14.10 -6.46 18.14
C PRO A 72 -14.65 -7.70 17.44
N ASP A 73 -15.92 -7.68 17.04
CA ASP A 73 -16.59 -8.84 16.44
C ASP A 73 -16.28 -9.00 14.95
N PHE A 74 -15.86 -7.94 14.25
CA PHE A 74 -15.54 -7.99 12.82
C PHE A 74 -14.48 -6.95 12.44
N CYS A 75 -13.63 -7.30 11.47
CA CYS A 75 -12.53 -6.45 11.07
C CYS A 75 -13.00 -5.37 10.08
N ILE A 76 -12.99 -4.10 10.50
CA ILE A 76 -13.11 -2.96 9.59
C ILE A 76 -11.72 -2.38 9.33
N PRO A 77 -11.21 -2.43 8.09
CA PRO A 77 -9.98 -1.75 7.73
C PRO A 77 -10.11 -0.23 7.93
N PRO A 78 -9.07 0.48 8.43
CA PRO A 78 -9.11 1.91 8.71
C PRO A 78 -9.28 2.83 7.47
N ASN A 79 -9.23 2.27 6.25
CA ASN A 79 -9.55 2.96 5.00
C ASN A 79 -10.89 2.51 4.40
N SER A 80 -11.75 1.87 5.19
CA SER A 80 -13.06 1.45 4.67
C SER A 80 -13.92 2.69 4.38
N PRO A 81 -14.71 2.68 3.30
CA PRO A 81 -15.74 3.69 3.10
C PRO A 81 -16.68 3.72 4.31
N ASP A 82 -17.39 4.84 4.51
CA ASP A 82 -18.34 4.96 5.60
C ASP A 82 -19.48 3.96 5.41
N LEU A 83 -19.45 2.89 6.20
CA LEU A 83 -20.42 1.79 6.14
C LEU A 83 -21.54 2.13 7.12
N ASN A 84 -22.78 2.10 6.66
CA ASN A 84 -23.95 2.25 7.52
C ASN A 84 -24.58 0.88 7.80
N CYS A 85 -25.46 0.81 8.80
CA CYS A 85 -26.23 -0.42 9.11
C CYS A 85 -26.96 -1.07 7.91
N PRO A 86 -27.46 -0.34 6.90
CA PRO A 86 -28.04 -0.95 5.69
C PRO A 86 -27.02 -1.63 4.77
N ASP A 87 -25.74 -1.25 4.86
CA ASP A 87 -24.67 -1.72 3.97
C ASP A 87 -24.04 -3.03 4.45
N ILE A 88 -24.28 -3.41 5.71
CA ILE A 88 -23.73 -4.62 6.33
C ILE A 88 -24.83 -5.60 6.73
N PRO A 89 -24.60 -6.92 6.57
CA PRO A 89 -25.58 -7.94 6.95
C PRO A 89 -25.64 -8.19 8.46
N TYR A 90 -24.67 -7.66 9.23
CA TYR A 90 -24.56 -7.87 10.66
C TYR A 90 -25.37 -6.84 11.43
N ARG A 91 -26.06 -7.28 12.48
CA ARG A 91 -26.87 -6.45 13.38
C ARG A 91 -26.59 -6.82 14.83
N ARG A 92 -26.82 -5.89 15.75
CA ARG A 92 -26.65 -6.09 17.19
C ARG A 92 -25.27 -6.62 17.57
N PHE A 93 -24.23 -6.05 16.96
CA PHE A 93 -22.83 -6.38 17.29
C PHE A 93 -22.30 -5.42 18.36
N ARG A 94 -21.19 -5.78 19.00
CA ARG A 94 -20.59 -4.93 20.03
C ARG A 94 -19.85 -3.76 19.41
N VAL A 95 -20.07 -2.56 19.95
CA VAL A 95 -19.37 -1.33 19.56
C VAL A 95 -18.65 -0.77 20.78
N ASN A 96 -17.33 -0.55 20.66
CA ASN A 96 -16.55 0.19 21.64
C ASN A 96 -16.43 1.66 21.21
N GLN A 97 -16.47 2.56 22.17
CA GLN A 97 -16.29 3.99 21.93
C GLN A 97 -14.79 4.35 21.83
N PRO A 98 -14.38 5.29 20.97
CA PRO A 98 -15.21 6.09 20.06
C PRO A 98 -15.66 5.28 18.84
N ASP A 99 -16.91 5.42 18.42
CA ASP A 99 -17.51 4.73 17.27
C ASP A 99 -17.31 5.54 15.97
N PRO A 100 -16.28 5.28 15.14
CA PRO A 100 -15.93 6.16 14.04
C PRO A 100 -16.90 6.05 12.86
N HIS A 101 -17.58 4.90 12.71
CA HIS A 101 -18.58 4.64 11.67
C HIS A 101 -20.02 4.90 12.14
N GLY A 102 -20.23 5.33 13.39
CA GLY A 102 -21.56 5.75 13.86
C GLY A 102 -22.60 4.62 13.86
N PHE A 103 -22.19 3.36 14.01
CA PHE A 103 -23.10 2.22 14.09
C PHE A 103 -23.94 2.19 15.39
N ASP A 104 -23.43 2.82 16.45
CA ASP A 104 -24.02 2.93 17.80
C ASP A 104 -24.29 4.42 18.11
N ARG A 105 -25.45 4.89 17.63
CA ARG A 105 -25.83 6.31 17.70
C ARG A 105 -26.25 6.74 19.11
N ASP A 106 -26.84 5.83 19.87
CA ASP A 106 -27.31 6.02 21.24
C ASP A 106 -26.26 5.68 22.30
N ARG A 107 -25.12 5.11 21.90
CA ARG A 107 -23.92 4.84 22.71
C ARG A 107 -24.16 3.83 23.82
N ASP A 108 -25.00 2.85 23.56
CA ASP A 108 -25.31 1.77 24.51
C ASP A 108 -24.32 0.58 24.40
N GLY A 109 -23.43 0.62 23.41
CA GLY A 109 -22.43 -0.41 23.12
C GLY A 109 -22.92 -1.48 22.14
N VAL A 110 -24.10 -1.30 21.53
CA VAL A 110 -24.70 -2.23 20.57
C VAL A 110 -24.96 -1.52 19.23
N GLY A 111 -24.19 -1.91 18.21
CA GLY A 111 -24.32 -1.36 16.87
C GLY A 111 -25.47 -1.97 16.08
N CYS A 112 -26.17 -1.15 15.31
CA CYS A 112 -27.21 -1.58 14.36
C CYS A 112 -28.29 -2.46 15.01
N GLU A 113 -28.93 -1.95 16.05
CA GLU A 113 -29.98 -2.64 16.80
C GLU A 113 -31.33 -2.79 16.05
N ARG A 114 -31.52 -2.03 14.97
CA ARG A 114 -32.75 -1.94 14.16
C ARG A 114 -32.79 -2.85 12.93
#